data_AF-A0A2P5F2H4-F1
#
_entry.id   AF-A0A2P5F2H4-F1
#
_cell.length_a   1.000
_cell.length_b   1.000
_cell.length_c   1.000
_cell.angle_alpha   90.00
_cell.angle_beta   90.00
_cell.angle_gamma   90.00
#
_symmetry.space_group_name_H-M   'P 1'
#
loop_
_entity.id
_entity.type
_entity.pdbx_description
1 polymer ?
#
loop_
_entity_poly.entity_id
_entity_poly.type
_entity_poly.pdbx_seq_one_letter_code
_entity_poly.pdbx_strand_id
1 'polypeptide(L)' 'MVILPNGDLLIVNGARLGTMAWWFAEEPNIVSILYQPDKLVNNQFEELERTNIPRMYHSLAAVLPDERVLIIL' A
#
# COMPACT_ATOMS: atom_id res chain seq x y z
N MET A 1 -0.63 1.07 5.32
CA MET A 1 0.40 2.07 4.98
C MET A 1 1.53 1.95 5.99
N VAL A 2 2.78 2.09 5.56
CA VAL A 2 3.96 2.13 6.44
C VAL A 2 4.90 3.26 6.02
N ILE A 3 5.63 3.82 6.99
CA ILE A 3 6.70 4.79 6.75
C ILE A 3 8.00 4.01 6.61
N LEU A 4 8.72 4.22 5.52
CA LEU A 4 10.01 3.60 5.24
C LEU A 4 11.14 4.37 5.94
N PRO A 5 12.31 3.74 6.17
CA PRO A 5 13.44 4.39 6.86
C PRO A 5 13.95 5.67 6.19
N ASN A 6 13.73 5.81 4.88
CA ASN A 6 14.10 7.00 4.10
C ASN A 6 13.05 8.13 4.16
N GLY A 7 11.94 7.95 4.88
CA GLY A 7 10.86 8.93 4.97
C GLY A 7 9.79 8.81 3.88
N ASP A 8 9.97 7.92 2.89
CA ASP A 8 8.93 7.61 1.91
C ASP A 8 7.80 6.79 2.57
N LEU A 9 6.62 6.80 1.97
CA LEU A 9 5.47 6.06 2.45
C LEU A 9 5.11 4.97 1.44
N LEU A 10 5.02 3.73 1.92
CA LEU A 10 4.43 2.64 1.15
C LEU A 10 2.94 2.53 1.47
N ILE A 11 2.11 2.83 0.48
CA ILE A 11 0.66 2.68 0.53
C ILE A 11 0.30 1.35 -0.12
N VAL A 12 -0.14 0.40 0.71
CA VAL A 12 -0.39 -0.99 0.29
C VAL A 12 -1.85 -1.17 -0.08
N ASN A 13 -2.12 -1.46 -1.35
CA ASN A 13 -3.37 -2.04 -1.87
C ASN A 13 -4.64 -1.32 -1.36
N GLY A 14 -5.65 -2.05 -0.86
CA GLY A 14 -6.98 -1.56 -0.50
C GLY A 14 -8.05 -1.88 -1.54
N ALA A 15 -9.22 -1.28 -1.37
CA ALA A 15 -10.34 -1.39 -2.31
C ALA A 15 -10.47 -0.09 -3.10
N ARG A 16 -10.80 -0.17 -4.39
CA ARG A 16 -11.08 1.03 -5.20
C ARG A 16 -12.51 1.53 -4.99
N LEU A 17 -13.41 0.66 -4.53
CA LEU A 17 -14.80 0.96 -4.23
C LEU A 17 -15.22 0.39 -2.87
N GLY A 18 -15.96 1.18 -2.08
CA GLY A 18 -16.54 0.75 -0.81
C GLY A 18 -15.74 1.16 0.43
N THR A 19 -15.91 0.43 1.53
CA THR A 19 -15.35 0.78 2.85
C THR A 19 -14.72 -0.42 3.56
N MET A 20 -13.94 -0.13 4.60
CA MET A 20 -13.37 -1.15 5.49
C MET A 20 -14.46 -1.75 6.38
N ALA A 21 -15.12 -2.80 5.88
CA ALA A 21 -16.04 -3.65 6.62
C ALA A 21 -16.24 -4.98 5.88
N TRP A 22 -16.92 -5.93 6.51
CA TRP A 22 -17.20 -7.24 5.91
C TRP A 22 -18.13 -7.12 4.69
N TRP A 23 -17.71 -7.59 3.52
CA TRP A 23 -18.51 -7.58 2.28
C TRP A 23 -18.91 -6.20 1.74
N PHE A 24 -18.33 -5.10 2.24
CA PHE A 24 -18.63 -3.72 1.80
C PHE A 24 -17.52 -3.10 0.94
N ALA A 25 -16.62 -3.91 0.40
CA ALA A 25 -15.52 -3.46 -0.45
C ALA A 25 -15.50 -4.28 -1.75
N GLU A 26 -15.36 -3.57 -2.86
CA GLU A 26 -15.32 -4.12 -4.21
C GLU A 26 -14.07 -3.61 -4.94
N GLU A 27 -13.78 -4.18 -6.11
CA GLU A 27 -12.66 -3.77 -6.96
C GLU A 27 -11.32 -3.70 -6.20
N PRO A 28 -10.74 -4.85 -5.82
CA PRO A 28 -9.48 -4.87 -5.08
C PRO A 28 -8.37 -4.15 -5.86
N ASN A 29 -7.70 -3.21 -5.19
CA ASN A 29 -6.50 -2.58 -5.71
C ASN A 29 -5.28 -3.45 -5.38
N ILE A 30 -4.66 -3.98 -6.42
CA ILE A 30 -3.52 -4.90 -6.36
C ILE A 30 -2.20 -4.25 -6.79
N VAL A 31 -2.23 -2.94 -6.99
CA VAL A 31 -1.07 -2.08 -7.25
C VAL A 31 -0.84 -1.23 -6.01
N SER A 32 0.34 -1.38 -5.39
CA SER A 32 0.76 -0.52 -4.28
C SER A 32 1.37 0.76 -4.82
N ILE A 33 1.33 1.81 -4.01
CA ILE A 33 1.87 3.12 -4.37
C ILE A 33 3.02 3.47 -3.43
N LEU A 34 4.15 3.87 -4.01
CA LEU A 34 5.23 4.53 -3.28
C LEU A 34 4.99 6.03 -3.33
N TYR A 35 4.82 6.65 -2.17
CA TYR A 35 4.71 8.09 -2.03
C TYR A 35 6.02 8.67 -1.51
N GLN A 36 6.56 9.65 -2.23
CA GLN A 36 7.86 10.24 -1.99
C GLN A 36 7.69 11.76 -1.81
N PRO A 37 7.59 12.24 -0.55
CA PRO A 37 7.20 13.63 -0.26
C PRO A 37 8.19 14.67 -0.82
N ASP A 38 9.46 14.30 -0.94
CA ASP A 38 10.53 15.20 -1.41
C ASP A 38 10.60 15.34 -2.94
N LYS A 39 9.85 14.52 -3.70
CA LYS A 39 9.76 14.68 -5.15
C LYS A 39 8.91 15.90 -5.53
N LEU A 40 9.15 16.43 -6.73
CA LEU A 40 8.36 17.52 -7.31
C LEU A 40 6.87 17.16 -7.35
N VAL A 41 6.02 18.17 -7.16
CA VAL A 41 4.57 18.04 -7.30
C VAL A 41 4.23 17.35 -8.63
N ASN A 42 3.29 16.41 -8.59
CA ASN A 42 2.89 15.49 -9.67
C ASN A 42 3.85 14.32 -9.95
N ASN A 43 5.03 14.27 -9.34
CA ASN A 43 5.97 13.15 -9.44
C ASN A 43 6.11 12.38 -8.11
N GLN A 44 5.27 12.68 -7.12
CA GLN A 44 5.37 12.13 -5.77
C GLN A 44 4.81 10.72 -5.63
N PHE A 45 3.97 10.27 -6.56
CA PHE A 45 3.33 8.96 -6.51
C PHE A 45 3.87 8.09 -7.63
N GLU A 46 4.32 6.89 -7.26
CA GLU A 46 4.83 5.88 -8.17
C GLU A 46 4.06 4.57 -7.96
N GLU A 47 3.50 4.01 -9.02
CA GLU A 47 2.90 2.68 -8.98
C GLU A 47 4.00 1.62 -8.95
N LEU A 48 3.91 0.69 -8.00
CA LEU A 48 4.82 -0.43 -7.88
C LEU A 48 4.31 -1.64 -8.68
N GLU A 49 5.15 -2.66 -8.80
CA GLU A 49 4.78 -3.92 -9.44
C GLU A 49 3.49 -4.53 -8.87
N ARG A 50 2.65 -5.01 -9.80
CA ARG A 50 1.35 -5.60 -9.48
C ARG A 50 1.52 -6.92 -8.74
N THR A 51 0.64 -7.17 -7.77
CA THR A 51 0.57 -8.46 -7.06
C THR A 51 -0.67 -9.28 -7.46
N ASN A 52 -0.65 -10.58 -7.15
CA ASN A 52 -1.78 -11.49 -7.43
C ASN A 52 -2.72 -11.69 -6.23
N ILE A 53 -2.36 -11.18 -5.04
CA ILE A 53 -3.12 -11.38 -3.81
C ILE A 53 -3.66 -10.02 -3.35
N PRO A 54 -4.97 -9.79 -3.40
CA PRO A 54 -5.59 -8.61 -2.83
C PRO A 54 -5.34 -8.48 -1.33
N ARG A 55 -4.82 -7.34 -0.88
CA ARG A 55 -4.70 -7.00 0.54
C ARG A 55 -5.80 -6.02 0.93
N MET A 56 -6.83 -6.56 1.57
CA MET A 56 -8.11 -5.89 1.82
C MET A 56 -8.30 -5.63 3.33
N TYR A 57 -9.56 -5.47 3.79
CA TYR A 57 -9.88 -5.45 5.20
C TYR A 57 -9.22 -6.64 5.94
N HIS A 58 -8.72 -6.38 7.15
CA HIS A 58 -7.84 -7.25 7.94
C HIS A 58 -6.40 -7.43 7.43
N SER A 59 -6.00 -6.89 6.27
CA SER A 59 -4.58 -6.86 5.90
C SER A 59 -3.76 -5.99 6.84
N LEU A 60 -2.48 -6.33 7.02
CA LEU A 60 -1.53 -5.60 7.83
C LEU A 60 -0.17 -5.51 7.13
N ALA A 61 0.53 -4.40 7.34
CA ALA A 61 1.88 -4.19 6.85
C ALA A 61 2.79 -3.70 7.98
N ALA A 62 4.04 -4.15 7.99
CA ALA A 62 5.06 -3.73 8.95
C ALA A 62 6.44 -3.69 8.30
N VAL A 63 7.27 -2.72 8.68
CA VAL A 63 8.67 -2.64 8.25
C VAL A 63 9.51 -3.60 9.09
N LEU A 64 10.36 -4.38 8.43
CA LEU A 64 11.32 -5.30 9.05
C LEU A 64 12.68 -4.62 9.24
N PRO A 65 13.54 -5.11 10.16
CA PRO A 65 14.86 -4.54 10.39
C PRO A 65 15.81 -4.55 9.20
N ASP A 66 15.54 -5.39 8.19
CA ASP A 66 16.29 -5.49 6.94
C ASP A 66 15.68 -4.67 5.80
N GLU A 67 14.91 -3.64 6.15
CA GLU A 67 14.28 -2.66 5.24
C GLU A 67 13.17 -3.23 4.33
N ARG A 68 12.87 -4.52 4.45
CA ARG A 68 11.72 -5.13 3.76
C ARG A 68 10.41 -4.75 4.44
N VAL A 69 9.32 -4.81 3.68
CA VAL A 69 7.98 -4.69 4.23
C VAL A 69 7.31 -6.06 4.25
N LEU A 70 6.97 -6.52 5.45
CA LEU A 70 6.09 -7.67 5.65
C LEU A 70 4.65 -7.24 5.39
N ILE A 71 3.94 -7.96 4.52
CA ILE A 71 2.52 -7.77 4.27
C ILE A 71 1.82 -9.10 4.53
N ILE A 72 0.88 -9.10 5.49
CA ILE A 72 0.11 -10.28 5.89
C ILE A 72 -1.38 -9.99 5.83
N LEU A 73 -2.16 -11.06 5.76
CA LEU A 73 -3.59 -11.10 5.46
C LEU A 73 -3.89 -10.58 4.04
#